data_AF-A0A7J8M2P4-F1
#
_entry.id   AF-A0A7J8M2P4-F1
#
_cell.length_a   1.000
_cell.length_b   1.000
_cell.length_c   1.000
_cell.angle_alpha   90.00
_cell.angle_beta   90.00
_cell.angle_gamma   90.00
#
_symmetry.space_group_name_H-M   'P 1'
#
loop_
_entity.id
_entity.type
_entity.pdbx_description
1 polymer ?
#
loop_
_entity_poly.entity_id
_entity_poly.type
_entity_poly.pdbx_seq_one_letter_code
_entity_poly.pdbx_strand_id
1 'polypeptide(L)'
;MRRKLNEVNIAAQAQLAPVQDHINFTLQQAYFKCAYECFDRTRKQEEISNCVEHCSVPVVNAQQHFENEMAKFQERLNRSLMVCQDKFESAKLQQNKADAINELESCVNQSIEDNMKTLPHLVGRMKASFNIGH
;
A
#
# COMPACT_ATOMS: atom_id res chain seq x y z
N MET A 1 -8.12 -16.35 -12.67
CA MET A 1 -7.08 -15.34 -12.35
C MET A 1 -7.62 -13.96 -11.97
N ARG A 2 -8.32 -13.22 -12.85
CA ARG A 2 -8.76 -11.83 -12.57
C ARG A 2 -9.58 -11.66 -11.28
N ARG A 3 -10.44 -12.63 -10.96
CA ARG A 3 -11.22 -12.68 -9.70
C ARG A 3 -10.32 -12.79 -8.46
N LYS A 4 -9.31 -13.66 -8.47
CA LYS A 4 -8.40 -13.84 -7.34
C LYS A 4 -7.50 -12.63 -7.12
N LEU A 5 -7.07 -11.99 -8.20
CA LEU A 5 -6.34 -10.72 -8.11
C LEU A 5 -7.18 -9.63 -7.41
N ASN A 6 -8.48 -9.60 -7.71
CA ASN A 6 -9.41 -8.68 -7.06
C ASN A 6 -9.59 -9.00 -5.57
N GLU A 7 -9.63 -10.29 -5.19
CA GLU A 7 -9.70 -10.71 -3.78
C GLU A 7 -8.47 -10.24 -2.98
N VAL A 8 -7.27 -10.32 -3.56
CA VAL A 8 -6.06 -9.78 -2.92
C VAL A 8 -6.12 -8.27 -2.74
N ASN A 9 -6.58 -7.55 -3.77
CA ASN A 9 -6.72 -6.10 -3.68
C ASN A 9 -7.70 -5.69 -2.57
N ILE A 10 -8.85 -6.39 -2.46
CA ILE A 10 -9.83 -6.16 -1.39
C ILE A 10 -9.22 -6.47 -0.02
N ALA A 11 -8.52 -7.59 0.13
CA ALA A 11 -7.89 -7.96 1.39
C ALA A 11 -6.80 -6.97 1.81
N ALA A 12 -5.97 -6.51 0.87
CA ALA A 12 -4.96 -5.49 1.10
C ALA A 12 -5.62 -4.17 1.54
N GLN A 13 -6.66 -3.72 0.83
CA GLN A 13 -7.41 -2.51 1.20
C GLN A 13 -8.01 -2.61 2.59
N ALA A 14 -8.63 -3.75 2.93
CA ALA A 14 -9.23 -3.96 4.25
C ALA A 14 -8.20 -3.90 5.39
N GLN A 15 -7.02 -4.51 5.21
CA GLN A 15 -5.96 -4.46 6.23
C GLN A 15 -5.29 -3.08 6.34
N LEU A 16 -5.21 -2.35 5.23
CA LEU A 16 -4.60 -1.02 5.17
C LEU A 16 -5.56 0.10 5.56
N ALA A 17 -6.87 -0.17 5.60
CA ALA A 17 -7.90 0.82 5.93
C ALA A 17 -7.61 1.60 7.23
N PRO A 18 -7.18 0.98 8.35
CA PRO A 18 -6.87 1.72 9.57
C PRO A 18 -5.69 2.70 9.43
N VAL A 19 -4.71 2.36 8.58
CA VAL A 19 -3.57 3.24 8.29
C VAL A 19 -4.05 4.44 7.48
N GLN A 20 -4.84 4.19 6.45
CA GLN A 20 -5.37 5.24 5.58
C GLN A 20 -6.36 6.15 6.32
N ASP A 21 -7.19 5.59 7.21
CA ASP A 21 -8.06 6.33 8.12
C ASP A 21 -7.24 7.28 9.02
N HIS A 22 -6.16 6.79 9.62
CA HIS A 22 -5.29 7.64 10.44
C HIS A 22 -4.69 8.80 9.65
N ILE A 23 -4.21 8.55 8.42
CA ILE A 23 -3.69 9.61 7.54
C ILE A 23 -4.81 10.64 7.23
N ASN A 24 -5.97 10.15 6.79
CA ASN A 24 -7.06 10.99 6.30
C ASN A 24 -7.82 11.75 7.38
N PHE A 25 -7.90 11.22 8.60
CA PHE A 25 -8.65 11.85 9.69
C PHE A 25 -7.75 12.41 10.78
N THR A 26 -6.73 11.68 11.22
CA THR A 26 -5.89 12.14 12.34
C THR A 26 -4.84 13.13 11.85
N LEU A 27 -4.02 12.75 10.87
CA LEU A 27 -2.93 13.61 10.39
C LEU A 27 -3.46 14.81 9.60
N GLN A 28 -4.48 14.63 8.74
CA GLN A 28 -5.11 15.77 8.06
C GLN A 28 -5.77 16.75 9.02
N GLN A 29 -6.48 16.28 10.06
CA GLN A 29 -7.07 17.18 11.05
C GLN A 29 -5.99 17.97 11.80
N ALA A 30 -4.89 17.31 12.20
CA ALA A 30 -3.77 17.98 12.85
C ALA A 30 -3.13 19.04 11.93
N TYR A 31 -2.95 18.71 10.65
CA TYR A 31 -2.48 19.66 9.63
C TYR A 31 -3.39 20.89 9.57
N PHE A 32 -4.71 20.73 9.42
CA PHE A 32 -5.62 21.86 9.30
C PHE A 32 -5.67 22.73 10.58
N LYS A 33 -5.62 22.12 11.76
CA LYS A 33 -5.54 22.85 13.03
C LYS A 33 -4.26 23.68 13.12
N CYS A 34 -3.11 23.08 12.82
CA CYS A 34 -1.81 23.77 12.78
C CYS A 34 -1.79 24.90 11.75
N ALA A 35 -2.27 24.62 10.52
CA ALA A 35 -2.30 25.59 9.45
C ALA A 35 -3.20 26.79 9.76
N TYR A 36 -4.33 26.56 10.45
CA TYR A 36 -5.21 27.64 10.92
C TYR A 36 -4.47 28.62 11.85
N GLU A 37 -3.67 28.09 12.79
CA GLU A 37 -2.88 28.90 13.74
C GLU A 37 -1.75 29.69 13.06
N CYS A 38 -1.34 29.32 11.84
CA CYS A 38 -0.34 30.06 11.08
C CYS A 38 -0.82 31.43 10.58
N PHE A 39 -2.13 31.65 10.44
CA PHE A 39 -2.69 32.88 9.86
C PHE A 39 -2.78 34.02 10.89
N ASP A 40 -1.63 34.67 11.11
CA ASP A 40 -1.48 35.79 12.03
C ASP A 40 -1.21 37.10 11.26
N ARG A 41 -1.93 38.18 11.62
CA ARG A 41 -1.77 39.51 11.01
C ARG A 41 -0.43 40.16 11.33
N THR A 42 0.29 39.69 12.35
CA THR A 42 1.62 40.23 12.69
C THR A 42 2.74 39.59 11.87
N ARG A 43 2.47 38.49 11.15
CA ARG A 43 3.45 37.75 10.35
C ARG A 43 3.46 38.22 8.90
N LYS A 44 4.62 38.13 8.25
CA LYS A 44 4.75 38.30 6.81
C LYS A 44 4.20 37.08 6.07
N GLN A 45 3.81 37.27 4.81
CA GLN A 45 3.28 36.19 3.98
C GLN A 45 4.21 34.98 3.87
N GLU A 46 5.53 35.20 3.76
CA GLU A 46 6.53 34.13 3.68
C GLU A 46 6.59 33.29 4.98
N GLU A 47 6.48 33.94 6.14
CA GLU A 47 6.45 33.26 7.44
C GLU A 47 5.19 32.40 7.59
N ILE A 48 4.05 32.89 7.08
CA ILE A 48 2.79 32.13 7.03
C ILE A 48 2.96 30.90 6.13
N SER A 49 3.50 31.07 4.91
CA SER A 49 3.71 29.96 3.97
C SER A 49 4.64 28.89 4.55
N ASN A 50 5.78 29.28 5.13
CA ASN A 50 6.74 28.35 5.74
C ASN A 50 6.13 27.59 6.94
N CYS A 51 5.25 28.25 7.71
CA CYS A 51 4.51 27.64 8.81
C CYS A 51 3.53 26.57 8.29
N VAL A 52 2.72 26.91 7.28
CA VAL A 52 1.76 25.97 6.67
C VAL A 52 2.48 24.78 6.03
N GLU A 53 3.60 25.01 5.35
CA GLU A 53 4.42 23.93 4.79
C GLU A 53 4.91 22.98 5.88
N HIS A 54 5.44 23.50 6.99
CA HIS A 54 5.84 22.69 8.16
C HIS A 54 4.67 21.88 8.73
N CYS A 55 3.48 22.47 8.86
CA CYS A 55 2.29 21.76 9.31
C CYS A 55 1.92 20.58 8.40
N SER A 56 2.23 20.66 7.10
CA SER A 56 1.87 19.64 6.11
C SER A 56 2.83 18.44 6.10
N VAL A 57 4.06 18.60 6.60
CA VAL A 57 5.12 17.57 6.53
C VAL A 57 4.66 16.21 7.07
N PRO A 58 3.99 16.09 8.23
CA PRO A 58 3.56 14.78 8.74
C PRO A 58 2.59 14.05 7.82
N VAL A 59 1.58 14.75 7.28
CA VAL A 59 0.57 14.13 6.40
C VAL A 59 1.14 13.78 5.04
N VAL A 60 1.97 14.66 4.45
CA VAL A 60 2.64 14.41 3.17
C VAL A 60 3.59 13.22 3.27
N ASN A 61 4.40 13.15 4.32
CA ASN A 61 5.32 12.03 4.54
C ASN A 61 4.58 10.71 4.73
N ALA A 62 3.49 10.71 5.52
CA ALA A 62 2.71 9.51 5.74
C ALA A 62 2.02 9.02 4.46
N GLN A 63 1.43 9.94 3.68
CA GLN A 63 0.82 9.64 2.40
C GLN A 63 1.83 9.06 1.41
N GLN A 64 3.00 9.69 1.25
CA GLN A 64 4.05 9.22 0.35
C GLN A 64 4.59 7.84 0.77
N HIS A 65 4.78 7.61 2.07
CA HIS A 65 5.22 6.30 2.57
C HIS A 65 4.18 5.23 2.28
N PHE A 66 2.89 5.52 2.54
CA PHE A 66 1.79 4.61 2.25
C PHE A 66 1.76 4.19 0.77
N GLU A 67 1.80 5.16 -0.13
CA GLU A 67 1.80 4.93 -1.58
C GLU A 67 3.01 4.11 -2.03
N ASN A 68 4.20 4.45 -1.54
CA ASN A 68 5.43 3.74 -1.88
C ASN A 68 5.40 2.26 -1.46
N GLU A 69 4.96 1.98 -0.24
CA GLU A 69 4.87 0.60 0.24
C GLU A 69 3.75 -0.18 -0.47
N MET A 70 2.65 0.48 -0.85
CA MET A 70 1.59 -0.15 -1.65
C MET A 70 2.07 -0.47 -3.08
N ALA A 71 2.81 0.44 -3.71
CA ALA A 71 3.42 0.21 -5.02
C ALA A 71 4.39 -0.98 -4.99
N LYS A 72 5.25 -1.06 -3.97
CA LYS A 72 6.15 -2.22 -3.77
C LYS A 72 5.37 -3.53 -3.59
N PHE A 73 4.26 -3.51 -2.86
CA PHE A 73 3.41 -4.69 -2.69
C PHE A 73 2.82 -5.14 -4.05
N GLN A 74 2.28 -4.20 -4.82
CA GLN A 74 1.73 -4.49 -6.16
C GLN A 74 2.79 -5.01 -7.12
N GLU A 75 3.99 -4.44 -7.11
CA GLU A 75 5.11 -4.89 -7.92
C GLU A 75 5.51 -6.34 -7.59
N ARG A 76 5.65 -6.67 -6.29
CA ARG A 76 5.95 -8.04 -5.85
C ARG A 76 4.89 -9.04 -6.28
N LEU A 77 3.61 -8.67 -6.14
CA LEU A 77 2.51 -9.50 -6.60
C LEU A 77 2.58 -9.73 -8.13
N ASN A 78 2.70 -8.66 -8.91
CA ASN A 78 2.78 -8.75 -10.37
C ASN A 78 3.97 -9.61 -10.83
N ARG A 79 5.14 -9.44 -10.21
CA ARG A 79 6.32 -10.25 -10.50
C ARG A 79 6.10 -11.73 -10.18
N SER A 80 5.45 -12.05 -9.06
CA SER A 80 5.14 -13.45 -8.71
C SER A 80 4.21 -14.11 -9.73
N LEU A 81 3.28 -13.35 -10.31
CA LEU A 81 2.36 -13.85 -11.33
C LEU A 81 3.07 -14.06 -12.68
N MET A 82 4.03 -13.20 -13.05
CA MET A 82 4.85 -13.43 -14.24
C MET A 82 5.65 -14.73 -14.11
N VAL A 83 6.20 -15.03 -12.94
CA VAL A 83 6.88 -16.33 -12.68
C VAL A 83 5.94 -17.52 -12.89
N CYS A 84 4.68 -17.40 -12.47
CA CYS A 84 3.69 -18.46 -12.74
C CYS A 84 3.38 -18.61 -14.24
N GLN A 85 3.35 -17.51 -14.98
CA GLN A 85 3.17 -17.54 -16.42
C GLN A 85 4.35 -18.21 -17.14
N ASP A 86 5.58 -17.92 -16.74
CA ASP A 86 6.79 -18.55 -17.31
C ASP A 86 6.81 -20.07 -17.04
N LYS A 87 6.41 -20.48 -15.83
CA LYS A 87 6.25 -21.90 -15.47
C LYS A 87 5.19 -22.58 -16.34
N PHE A 88 4.07 -21.92 -16.58
CA PHE A 88 3.01 -22.43 -17.44
C PHE A 88 3.46 -22.63 -18.88
N GLU A 89 4.16 -21.65 -19.47
CA GLU A 89 4.69 -21.78 -20.83
C GLU A 89 5.73 -22.91 -20.94
N SER A 90 6.53 -23.12 -19.88
CA SER A 90 7.46 -24.25 -19.81
C SER A 90 6.74 -25.60 -19.71
N ALA A 91 5.69 -25.69 -18.86
CA ALA A 91 4.92 -26.92 -18.66
C ALA A 91 4.18 -27.37 -19.93
N LYS A 92 3.71 -26.43 -20.75
CA LYS A 92 3.06 -26.72 -22.05
C LYS A 92 3.94 -27.49 -23.02
N LEU A 93 5.27 -27.42 -22.88
CA LEU A 93 6.22 -28.16 -23.71
C LEU A 93 6.43 -29.60 -23.25
N GLN A 94 6.09 -29.92 -21.99
CA GLN A 94 6.44 -31.18 -21.33
C GLN A 94 5.22 -32.01 -20.93
N GLN A 95 4.07 -31.37 -20.73
CA GLN A 95 2.85 -31.98 -20.18
C GLN A 95 1.64 -31.69 -21.07
N ASN A 96 0.53 -32.39 -20.80
CA ASN A 96 -0.73 -32.08 -21.46
C ASN A 96 -1.29 -30.72 -20.97
N LYS A 97 -2.20 -30.15 -21.76
CA LYS A 97 -2.75 -28.81 -21.50
C LYS A 97 -3.50 -28.72 -20.16
N ALA A 98 -4.17 -29.78 -19.72
CA ALA A 98 -4.97 -29.77 -18.50
C ALA A 98 -4.07 -29.69 -17.27
N ASP A 99 -3.00 -30.48 -17.23
CA ASP A 99 -2.04 -30.49 -16.14
C ASP A 99 -1.29 -29.16 -16.03
N ALA A 100 -0.86 -28.59 -17.17
CA ALA A 100 -0.25 -27.26 -17.20
C ALA A 100 -1.17 -26.16 -16.65
N ILE A 101 -2.47 -26.20 -16.96
CA ILE A 101 -3.45 -25.24 -16.42
C ILE A 101 -3.61 -25.42 -14.91
N ASN A 102 -3.69 -26.66 -14.42
CA ASN A 102 -3.79 -26.94 -12.97
C ASN A 102 -2.56 -26.43 -12.22
N GLU A 103 -1.35 -26.62 -12.77
CA GLU A 103 -0.11 -26.09 -12.19
C GLU A 103 -0.10 -24.54 -12.15
N LEU A 104 -0.57 -23.89 -13.21
CA LEU A 104 -0.70 -22.43 -13.25
C LEU A 104 -1.65 -21.93 -12.14
N GLU A 105 -2.83 -22.55 -12.00
CA GLU A 105 -3.79 -22.17 -10.97
C GLU A 105 -3.21 -22.36 -9.56
N SER A 106 -2.53 -23.48 -9.33
CA SER A 106 -1.83 -23.75 -8.06
C SER A 106 -0.75 -22.69 -7.78
N CYS A 107 0.10 -22.38 -8.76
CA CYS A 107 1.15 -21.37 -8.62
C CYS A 107 0.58 -19.98 -8.29
N VAL A 108 -0.48 -19.57 -8.98
CA VAL A 108 -1.15 -18.29 -8.74
C VAL A 108 -1.73 -18.24 -7.33
N ASN A 109 -2.37 -19.32 -6.88
CA ASN A 109 -2.94 -19.40 -5.53
C ASN A 109 -1.86 -19.27 -4.46
N GLN A 110 -0.77 -20.02 -4.61
CA GLN A 110 0.35 -19.96 -3.69
C GLN A 110 0.99 -18.56 -3.65
N SER A 111 1.21 -17.96 -4.82
CA SER A 111 1.76 -16.60 -4.93
C SER A 111 0.89 -15.56 -4.23
N ILE A 112 -0.43 -15.69 -4.37
CA ILE A 112 -1.40 -14.83 -3.70
C ILE A 112 -1.32 -15.00 -2.18
N GLU A 113 -1.37 -16.24 -1.69
CA GLU A 113 -1.30 -16.53 -0.25
C GLU A 113 0.00 -16.02 0.37
N ASP A 114 1.12 -16.20 -0.32
CA ASP A 114 2.42 -15.75 0.16
C ASP A 114 2.52 -14.23 0.20
N ASN A 115 1.98 -13.52 -0.79
CA ASN A 115 1.89 -12.06 -0.73
C ASN A 115 0.96 -11.61 0.42
N MET A 116 -0.19 -12.26 0.60
CA MET A 116 -1.12 -11.93 1.69
C MET A 116 -0.50 -12.07 3.08
N LYS A 117 0.37 -13.07 3.29
CA LYS A 117 1.11 -13.24 4.56
C LYS A 117 2.04 -12.07 4.87
N THR A 118 2.44 -11.27 3.87
CA THR A 118 3.30 -10.08 4.08
C THR A 118 2.53 -8.83 4.48
N LEU A 119 1.22 -8.77 4.24
CA LEU A 119 0.39 -7.59 4.50
C LEU A 119 0.38 -7.17 5.99
N PRO A 120 0.24 -8.08 6.97
CA PRO A 120 0.25 -7.68 8.38
C PRO A 120 1.55 -7.00 8.80
N HIS A 121 2.69 -7.49 8.29
CA HIS A 121 4.01 -6.88 8.55
C HIS A 121 4.14 -5.50 7.89
N LEU A 122 3.59 -5.34 6.68
CA LEU A 122 3.52 -4.04 5.99
C LEU A 122 2.74 -3.01 6.81
N VAL A 123 1.54 -3.40 7.26
CA VAL A 123 0.67 -2.57 8.11
C VAL A 123 1.37 -2.23 9.41
N GLY A 124 2.03 -3.20 10.05
CA GLY A 124 2.80 -2.98 11.29
C GLY A 124 3.90 -1.93 11.12
N ARG A 125 4.67 -2.00 10.02
CA ARG A 125 5.70 -1.00 9.70
C ARG A 125 5.13 0.39 9.49
N MET A 126 4.00 0.51 8.80
CA MET A 126 3.32 1.79 8.58
C MET A 126 2.79 2.37 9.89
N LYS A 127 2.10 1.55 10.70
CA LYS A 127 1.60 1.96 12.02
C LYS A 127 2.71 2.48 12.92
N ALA A 128 3.84 1.77 12.98
CA ALA A 128 5.01 2.20 13.73
C ALA A 128 5.59 3.53 13.18
N SER A 129 5.68 3.66 11.87
CA SER A 129 6.22 4.88 11.21
C SER A 129 5.33 6.10 11.41
N PHE A 130 4.02 5.90 11.57
CA PHE A 130 3.03 6.98 11.72
C PHE A 130 2.61 7.20 13.18
N ASN A 131 3.25 6.52 14.14
CA ASN A 131 2.92 6.58 15.57
C ASN A 131 1.44 6.25 15.86
N ILE A 132 0.86 5.32 15.10
CA ILE A 132 -0.49 4.83 15.35
C ILE A 132 -0.43 3.94 16.60
N GLY A 133 -1.07 4.37 17.69
CA GLY A 133 -1.10 3.65 18.96
C GLY A 133 -1.53 2.19 18.82
N HIS A 134 -0.94 1.32 19.65
CA HIS A 134 -1.26 -0.10 19.75
C HIS A 134 -2.62 -0.33 20.40
#